data_AF-A0A7S2NJI6-F1
#
_entry.id   AF-A0A7S2NJI6-F1
#
_cell.length_a   1.000
_cell.length_b   1.000
_cell.length_c   1.000
_cell.angle_alpha   90.00
_cell.angle_beta   90.00
_cell.angle_gamma   90.00
#
_symmetry.space_group_name_H-M   'P 1'
#
loop_
_entity.id
_entity.type
_entity.pdbx_description
1 polymer ?
#
loop_
_entity_poly.entity_id
_entity_poly.type
_entity_poly.pdbx_seq_one_letter_code
_entity_poly.pdbx_strand_id
1 'polypeptide(L)'
;PARSPRSLAMAPGERRSGPSLAGKTTMVVEDPARTPAMVQKSADSAVEAISRTLSKSRCSTSRDSNLCNIMVRHGIREGRSDILNRWLGKFDGDPSRELDIGNVNAQILAAARVHDFVTVDDWLLKVVQPGLHRELNGLRPNAETFDLAIRHAAEAGDLVRCTGYVDKAKSYGICPPLAGYLC
;
A
#
# COMPACT_ATOMS: atom_id res chain seq x y z
N PRO A 1 44.87 26.77 27.82
CA PRO A 1 45.75 25.67 27.35
C PRO A 1 45.30 25.22 25.96
N ALA A 2 45.98 25.73 24.95
CA ALA A 2 45.71 25.51 23.54
C ALA A 2 46.14 24.10 23.10
N ARG A 3 45.32 23.43 22.29
CA ARG A 3 45.78 22.36 21.39
C ARG A 3 45.17 22.55 20.01
N SER A 4 46.06 22.87 19.09
CA SER A 4 45.87 23.02 17.65
C SER A 4 45.36 21.74 16.95
N PRO A 5 44.82 21.87 15.73
CA PRO A 5 44.17 20.80 14.98
C PRO A 5 45.19 19.96 14.19
N ARG A 6 44.96 18.66 14.09
CA ARG A 6 45.66 17.77 13.15
C ARG A 6 44.84 17.65 11.87
N SER A 7 45.22 18.44 10.86
CA SER A 7 44.84 18.20 9.47
C SER A 7 45.54 16.93 8.96
N LEU A 8 44.75 15.93 8.57
CA LEU A 8 45.25 14.78 7.82
C LEU A 8 44.80 14.94 6.37
N ALA A 9 45.72 15.37 5.52
CA ALA A 9 45.56 15.35 4.08
C ALA A 9 45.56 13.89 3.59
N MET A 10 44.54 13.48 2.83
CA MET A 10 44.55 12.23 2.09
C MET A 10 44.61 12.49 0.58
N ALA A 11 45.43 11.66 -0.06
CA ALA A 11 45.97 11.79 -1.40
C ALA A 11 44.94 11.51 -2.52
N PRO A 12 45.16 12.04 -3.74
CA PRO A 12 44.37 11.71 -4.92
C PRO A 12 44.82 10.36 -5.51
N GLY A 13 44.08 9.29 -5.21
CA GLY A 13 44.31 7.96 -5.74
C GLY A 13 43.52 7.67 -7.01
N GLU A 14 44.25 7.63 -8.13
CA GLU A 14 44.07 6.75 -9.30
C GLU A 14 42.66 6.52 -9.87
N ARG A 15 42.39 7.21 -10.97
CA ARG A 15 41.35 6.84 -11.95
C ARG A 15 41.77 5.56 -12.67
N ARG A 16 41.16 4.43 -12.31
CA ARG A 16 41.20 3.21 -13.13
C ARG A 16 40.06 3.26 -14.15
N SER A 17 40.42 3.59 -15.38
CA SER A 17 39.60 3.38 -16.57
C SER A 17 39.41 1.87 -16.78
N GLY A 18 38.20 1.39 -16.49
CA GLY A 18 37.76 0.03 -16.82
C GLY A 18 37.17 -0.05 -18.24
N PRO A 19 37.21 -1.22 -18.88
CA PRO A 19 36.80 -1.40 -20.27
C PRO A 19 35.27 -1.30 -20.43
N SER A 20 34.88 -0.50 -21.42
CA SER A 20 33.53 -0.38 -21.94
C SER A 20 33.08 -1.70 -22.56
N LEU A 21 32.23 -2.44 -21.84
CA LEU A 21 31.43 -3.53 -22.40
C LEU A 21 30.07 -2.97 -22.78
N ALA A 22 30.00 -2.43 -23.99
CA ALA A 22 28.74 -2.11 -24.67
C ALA A 22 28.03 -3.41 -25.08
N GLY A 23 27.53 -4.15 -24.11
CA GLY A 23 26.52 -5.19 -24.32
C GLY A 23 25.16 -4.52 -24.42
N LYS A 24 24.70 -4.23 -25.63
CA LYS A 24 23.29 -3.90 -25.91
C LYS A 24 22.45 -5.16 -25.64
N THR A 25 22.14 -5.40 -24.37
CA THR A 25 21.03 -6.27 -24.00
C THR A 25 19.76 -5.45 -24.18
N THR A 26 19.12 -5.61 -25.33
CA THR A 26 17.76 -5.15 -25.54
C THR A 26 16.87 -5.96 -24.61
N MET A 27 16.70 -5.48 -23.37
CA MET A 27 15.65 -5.95 -22.48
C MET A 27 14.34 -5.68 -23.21
N VAL A 28 13.72 -6.74 -23.73
CA VAL A 28 12.34 -6.71 -24.16
C VAL A 28 11.54 -6.42 -22.90
N VAL A 29 11.27 -5.14 -22.67
CA VAL A 29 10.27 -4.70 -21.70
C VAL A 29 8.96 -5.20 -22.27
N GLU A 30 8.54 -6.40 -21.87
CA GLU A 30 7.18 -6.85 -22.11
C GLU A 30 6.27 -5.83 -21.46
N ASP A 31 5.61 -5.05 -22.30
CA ASP A 31 4.69 -3.98 -21.92
C ASP A 31 3.51 -4.63 -21.17
N PRO A 32 3.42 -4.48 -19.84
CA PRO A 32 2.37 -5.11 -19.05
C PRO A 32 0.98 -4.54 -19.39
N ALA A 33 0.90 -3.50 -20.22
CA ALA A 33 -0.34 -2.89 -20.68
C ALA A 33 -1.05 -3.69 -21.79
N ARG A 34 -0.47 -4.79 -22.30
CA ARG A 34 -1.04 -5.53 -23.45
C ARG A 34 -1.74 -6.82 -23.06
N THR A 35 -2.53 -6.82 -21.99
CA THR A 35 -3.60 -7.82 -21.84
C THR A 35 -4.67 -7.59 -22.92
N PRO A 36 -5.11 -8.63 -23.63
CA PRO A 36 -6.13 -8.48 -24.67
C PRO A 36 -7.45 -8.01 -24.05
N ALA A 37 -7.94 -6.85 -24.50
CA ALA A 37 -9.16 -6.19 -23.99
C ALA A 37 -10.43 -7.08 -23.95
N MET A 38 -10.44 -8.20 -24.68
CA MET A 38 -11.49 -9.22 -24.63
C MET A 38 -11.53 -9.99 -23.30
N VAL A 39 -10.39 -10.25 -22.66
CA VAL A 39 -10.32 -11.00 -21.40
C VAL A 39 -10.82 -10.14 -20.23
N GLN A 40 -10.54 -8.83 -20.26
CA GLN A 40 -10.95 -7.90 -19.20
C GLN A 40 -12.48 -7.74 -19.11
N LYS A 41 -13.17 -7.62 -20.25
CA LYS A 41 -14.64 -7.47 -20.28
C LYS A 41 -15.38 -8.67 -19.71
N SER A 42 -14.83 -9.87 -19.89
CA SER A 42 -15.42 -11.11 -19.36
C SER A 42 -15.31 -11.16 -17.83
N ALA A 43 -14.13 -10.82 -17.30
CA ALA A 43 -13.90 -10.76 -15.85
C ALA A 43 -14.80 -9.72 -15.17
N ASP A 44 -14.93 -8.53 -15.77
CA ASP A 44 -15.79 -7.46 -15.25
C ASP A 44 -17.27 -7.87 -15.15
N SER A 45 -17.77 -8.54 -16.17
CA SER A 45 -19.14 -9.05 -16.20
C SER A 45 -19.38 -10.10 -15.11
N ALA A 46 -18.40 -10.98 -14.88
CA ALA A 46 -18.47 -12.00 -13.83
C ALA A 46 -18.45 -11.38 -12.43
N VAL A 47 -17.59 -10.38 -12.18
CA VAL A 47 -17.50 -9.66 -10.90
C VAL A 47 -18.80 -8.92 -10.58
N GLU A 48 -19.42 -8.30 -11.59
CA GLU A 48 -20.73 -7.66 -11.46
C GLU A 48 -21.85 -8.67 -11.19
N ALA A 49 -21.86 -9.79 -11.91
CA ALA A 49 -22.84 -10.86 -11.68
C ALA A 49 -22.74 -11.45 -10.27
N ILE A 50 -21.52 -11.69 -9.78
CA ILE A 50 -21.25 -12.13 -8.41
C ILE A 50 -21.72 -11.06 -7.42
N SER A 51 -21.37 -9.79 -7.65
CA SER A 51 -21.78 -8.68 -6.77
C SER A 51 -23.30 -8.53 -6.66
N ARG A 52 -24.03 -8.69 -7.77
CA ARG A 52 -25.52 -8.66 -7.76
C ARG A 52 -26.11 -9.87 -7.05
N THR A 53 -25.52 -11.04 -7.22
CA THR A 53 -25.97 -12.27 -6.56
C THR A 53 -25.77 -12.15 -5.05
N LEU A 54 -24.59 -11.68 -4.61
CA LEU A 54 -24.27 -11.47 -3.20
C LEU A 54 -25.07 -10.33 -2.56
N SER A 55 -25.47 -9.31 -3.33
CA SER A 55 -26.31 -8.23 -2.80
C SER A 55 -27.77 -8.64 -2.62
N LYS A 56 -28.23 -9.71 -3.30
CA LYS A 56 -29.58 -10.27 -3.12
C LYS A 56 -29.67 -11.25 -1.96
N SER A 57 -28.60 -12.00 -1.67
CA SER A 57 -28.54 -12.81 -0.45
C SER A 57 -28.25 -11.89 0.74
N ARG A 58 -29.16 -11.80 1.72
CA ARG A 58 -28.84 -11.22 3.04
C ARG A 58 -27.83 -12.14 3.72
N CYS A 59 -26.56 -11.93 3.39
CA CYS A 59 -25.43 -12.75 3.79
C CYS A 59 -25.06 -12.45 5.23
N SER A 60 -25.42 -13.34 6.15
CA SER A 60 -25.15 -13.25 7.60
C SER A 60 -24.21 -14.36 8.09
N THR A 61 -23.39 -14.94 7.22
CA THR A 61 -22.53 -16.10 7.57
C THR A 61 -21.05 -15.77 7.47
N SER A 62 -20.23 -16.43 8.30
CA SER A 62 -18.76 -16.32 8.29
C SER A 62 -18.11 -16.58 6.91
N ARG A 63 -18.74 -17.37 6.04
CA ARG A 63 -18.31 -17.56 4.64
C ARG A 63 -18.31 -16.26 3.83
N ASP A 64 -19.08 -15.26 4.25
CA ASP A 64 -19.25 -14.00 3.55
C ASP A 64 -18.05 -13.05 3.78
N SER A 65 -17.33 -13.19 4.89
CA SER A 65 -16.11 -12.38 5.14
C SER A 65 -15.00 -12.71 4.14
N ASN A 66 -14.73 -14.00 3.88
CA ASN A 66 -13.73 -14.41 2.88
C ASN A 66 -14.07 -13.92 1.46
N LEU A 67 -15.35 -13.98 1.07
CA LEU A 67 -15.79 -13.47 -0.21
C LEU A 67 -15.61 -11.95 -0.30
N CYS A 68 -15.92 -11.21 0.78
CA CYS A 68 -15.67 -9.78 0.82
C CYS A 68 -14.17 -9.47 0.65
N ASN A 69 -13.28 -10.21 1.32
CA ASN A 69 -11.83 -10.00 1.21
C ASN A 69 -11.32 -10.30 -0.21
N ILE A 70 -11.87 -11.34 -0.87
CA ILE A 70 -11.58 -11.63 -2.28
C ILE A 70 -12.04 -10.48 -3.18
N MET A 71 -13.26 -9.98 -2.98
CA MET A 71 -13.83 -8.89 -3.78
C MET A 71 -13.07 -7.58 -3.59
N VAL A 72 -12.67 -7.27 -2.35
CA VAL A 72 -11.81 -6.13 -2.01
C VAL A 72 -10.49 -6.22 -2.75
N ARG A 73 -9.77 -7.36 -2.61
CA ARG A 73 -8.48 -7.58 -3.29
C ARG A 73 -8.60 -7.48 -4.81
N HIS A 74 -9.69 -8.00 -5.37
CA HIS A 74 -9.97 -7.89 -6.81
C HIS A 74 -10.22 -6.43 -7.22
N GLY A 75 -11.08 -5.72 -6.51
CA GLY A 75 -11.40 -4.31 -6.79
C GLY A 75 -10.14 -3.42 -6.81
N ILE A 76 -9.20 -3.70 -5.92
CA ILE A 76 -7.95 -2.92 -5.83
C ILE A 76 -7.00 -3.23 -6.96
N ARG A 77 -6.89 -4.51 -7.36
CA ARG A 77 -6.10 -4.89 -8.54
C ARG A 77 -6.57 -4.11 -9.77
N GLU A 78 -7.88 -3.95 -9.89
CA GLU A 78 -8.56 -3.22 -10.96
C GLU A 78 -8.61 -1.69 -10.77
N GLY A 79 -8.15 -1.16 -9.63
CA GLY A 79 -8.21 0.27 -9.33
C GLY A 79 -9.63 0.82 -9.10
N ARG A 80 -10.61 -0.04 -8.84
CA ARG A 80 -12.02 0.31 -8.62
C ARG A 80 -12.28 0.65 -7.16
N SER A 81 -11.90 1.87 -6.77
CA SER A 81 -12.11 2.40 -5.42
C SER A 81 -13.59 2.56 -5.04
N ASP A 82 -14.46 2.74 -6.04
CA ASP A 82 -15.92 2.84 -5.88
C ASP A 82 -16.54 1.52 -5.38
N ILE A 83 -16.15 0.39 -5.99
CA ILE A 83 -16.60 -0.94 -5.58
C ILE A 83 -16.12 -1.22 -4.16
N LEU A 84 -14.87 -0.88 -3.89
CA LEU A 84 -14.25 -1.08 -2.60
C LEU A 84 -14.96 -0.30 -1.49
N ASN A 85 -15.20 1.00 -1.69
CA ASN A 85 -15.95 1.83 -0.74
C ASN A 85 -17.38 1.33 -0.53
N ARG A 86 -18.05 0.86 -1.59
CA ARG A 86 -19.38 0.26 -1.48
C ARG A 86 -19.37 -1.01 -0.63
N TRP A 87 -18.34 -1.84 -0.76
CA TRP A 87 -18.22 -3.06 0.05
C TRP A 87 -17.82 -2.75 1.49
N LEU A 88 -16.92 -1.80 1.73
CA LEU A 88 -16.55 -1.36 3.08
C LEU A 88 -17.71 -0.71 3.83
N GLY A 89 -18.54 0.08 3.15
CA GLY A 89 -19.76 0.63 3.76
C GLY A 89 -20.76 -0.45 4.21
N LYS A 90 -20.63 -1.69 3.75
CA LYS A 90 -21.42 -2.82 4.28
C LYS A 90 -20.87 -3.37 5.61
N PHE A 91 -19.63 -3.06 5.97
CA PHE A 91 -19.02 -3.43 7.25
C PHE A 91 -19.37 -2.44 8.36
N ASP A 92 -19.57 -1.16 8.04
CA ASP A 92 -19.87 -0.11 9.03
C ASP A 92 -21.16 -0.34 9.83
N GLY A 93 -22.07 -1.21 9.34
CA GLY A 93 -23.33 -1.53 10.01
C GLY A 93 -23.37 -2.83 10.81
N ASP A 94 -22.34 -3.68 10.71
CA ASP A 94 -22.38 -5.04 11.25
C ASP A 94 -21.09 -5.39 12.02
N PRO A 95 -21.08 -5.27 13.35
CA PRO A 95 -19.89 -5.53 14.17
C PRO A 95 -19.50 -7.02 14.18
N SER A 96 -20.34 -7.92 13.65
CA SER A 96 -19.99 -9.34 13.53
C SER A 96 -19.03 -9.62 12.37
N ARG A 97 -18.81 -8.64 11.49
CA ARG A 97 -17.93 -8.76 10.33
C ARG A 97 -16.57 -8.20 10.66
N GLU A 98 -15.62 -9.10 10.88
CA GLU A 98 -14.24 -8.73 11.14
C GLU A 98 -13.57 -8.29 9.83
N LEU A 99 -13.13 -7.04 9.79
CA LEU A 99 -12.13 -6.59 8.83
C LEU A 99 -10.79 -7.24 9.19
N ASP A 100 -10.03 -7.64 8.18
CA ASP A 100 -8.63 -8.05 8.36
C ASP A 100 -7.69 -6.88 8.01
N ILE A 101 -6.45 -6.96 8.49
CA ILE A 101 -5.42 -5.96 8.13
C ILE A 101 -5.13 -5.96 6.63
N GLY A 102 -5.37 -7.09 5.96
CA GLY A 102 -5.23 -7.23 4.53
C GLY A 102 -6.11 -6.23 3.80
N ASN A 103 -7.39 -6.17 4.12
CA ASN A 103 -8.38 -5.28 3.53
C ASN A 103 -8.06 -3.80 3.77
N VAL A 104 -7.54 -3.47 4.96
CA VAL A 104 -7.07 -2.12 5.27
C VAL A 104 -5.88 -1.73 4.38
N ASN A 105 -4.85 -2.58 4.30
CA ASN A 105 -3.69 -2.34 3.43
C ASN A 105 -4.12 -2.20 1.98
N ALA A 106 -5.10 -3.02 1.59
CA ALA A 106 -5.72 -2.99 0.30
C ALA A 106 -6.37 -1.61 0.01
N GLN A 107 -7.13 -1.06 0.97
CA GLN A 107 -7.73 0.28 0.87
C GLN A 107 -6.69 1.38 0.75
N ILE A 108 -5.65 1.35 1.59
CA ILE A 108 -4.55 2.32 1.54
C ILE A 108 -3.88 2.28 0.18
N LEU A 109 -3.62 1.08 -0.37
CA LEU A 109 -3.05 0.92 -1.70
C LEU A 109 -3.98 1.49 -2.80
N ALA A 110 -5.29 1.26 -2.71
CA ALA A 110 -6.25 1.83 -3.65
C ALA A 110 -6.27 3.37 -3.59
N ALA A 111 -6.31 3.96 -2.40
CA ALA A 111 -6.26 5.40 -2.21
C ALA A 111 -4.94 6.00 -2.72
N ALA A 112 -3.82 5.33 -2.44
CA ALA A 112 -2.51 5.70 -2.95
C ALA A 112 -2.45 5.73 -4.48
N ARG A 113 -3.07 4.76 -5.17
CA ARG A 113 -3.11 4.74 -6.65
C ARG A 113 -3.87 5.93 -7.25
N VAL A 114 -4.83 6.50 -6.51
CA VAL A 114 -5.63 7.66 -6.94
C VAL A 114 -5.01 8.97 -6.43
N HIS A 115 -3.87 8.92 -5.73
CA HIS A 115 -3.23 10.07 -5.08
C HIS A 115 -4.12 10.77 -4.05
N ASP A 116 -4.99 10.02 -3.38
CA ASP A 116 -5.84 10.54 -2.32
C ASP A 116 -5.18 10.38 -0.94
N PHE A 117 -4.35 11.36 -0.60
CA PHE A 117 -3.68 11.43 0.71
C PHE A 117 -4.66 11.52 1.88
N VAL A 118 -5.83 12.13 1.69
CA VAL A 118 -6.82 12.30 2.77
C VAL A 118 -7.35 10.93 3.19
N THR A 119 -7.69 10.10 2.22
CA THR A 119 -8.14 8.73 2.49
C THR A 119 -7.00 7.86 3.05
N VAL A 120 -5.77 8.00 2.55
CA VAL A 120 -4.61 7.28 3.13
C VAL A 120 -4.40 7.65 4.61
N ASP A 121 -4.41 8.94 4.92
CA ASP A 121 -4.23 9.44 6.29
C ASP A 121 -5.36 9.00 7.22
N ASP A 122 -6.61 9.04 6.76
CA ASP A 122 -7.79 8.59 7.51
C ASP A 122 -7.68 7.09 7.86
N TRP A 123 -7.40 6.23 6.89
CA TRP A 123 -7.27 4.80 7.13
C TRP A 123 -6.07 4.46 8.00
N LEU A 124 -4.94 5.15 7.83
CA LEU A 124 -3.78 4.94 8.70
C LEU A 124 -4.11 5.37 10.13
N LEU A 125 -4.78 6.51 10.33
CA LEU A 125 -5.20 6.99 11.65
C LEU A 125 -6.14 6.00 12.34
N LYS A 126 -7.11 5.46 11.58
CA LYS A 126 -8.06 4.46 12.08
C LYS A 126 -7.36 3.25 12.68
N VAL A 127 -6.35 2.74 11.98
CA VAL A 127 -5.62 1.52 12.36
C VAL A 127 -4.62 1.78 13.48
N VAL A 128 -4.04 2.99 13.51
CA VAL A 128 -3.16 3.46 14.59
C VAL A 128 -3.94 3.64 15.89
N GLN A 129 -5.22 4.01 15.82
CA GLN A 129 -6.10 4.26 16.96
C GLN A 129 -7.28 3.27 17.04
N PRO A 130 -7.03 1.97 17.24
CA PRO A 130 -8.10 0.97 17.24
C PRO A 130 -9.12 1.18 18.36
N GLY A 131 -8.77 1.92 19.42
CA GLY A 131 -9.70 2.28 20.49
C GLY A 131 -10.81 3.26 20.07
N LEU A 132 -10.59 4.05 19.01
CA LEU A 132 -11.60 4.95 18.45
C LEU A 132 -12.51 4.22 17.43
N HIS A 133 -11.98 3.19 16.79
CA HIS A 133 -12.60 2.51 15.65
C HIS A 133 -12.98 1.09 16.03
N ARG A 134 -14.19 0.93 16.58
CA ARG A 134 -14.72 -0.38 17.00
C ARG A 134 -14.86 -1.35 15.82
N GLU A 135 -15.09 -0.82 14.63
CA GLU A 135 -15.17 -1.55 13.36
C GLU A 135 -13.88 -2.29 13.00
N LEU A 136 -12.73 -1.85 13.52
CA LEU A 136 -11.45 -2.50 13.29
C LEU A 136 -11.11 -3.56 14.33
N ASN A 137 -11.96 -3.81 15.33
CA ASN A 137 -11.81 -4.89 16.32
C ASN A 137 -10.38 -5.05 16.90
N GLY A 138 -9.68 -3.94 17.17
CA GLY A 138 -8.32 -4.01 17.72
C GLY A 138 -7.21 -4.31 16.71
N LEU A 139 -7.48 -4.27 15.41
CA LEU A 139 -6.46 -4.43 14.37
C LEU A 139 -5.27 -3.50 14.63
N ARG A 140 -4.07 -4.03 14.45
CA ARG A 140 -2.82 -3.27 14.56
C ARG A 140 -2.17 -3.08 13.20
N PRO A 141 -1.55 -1.93 12.95
CA PRO A 141 -0.84 -1.71 11.70
C PRO A 141 0.34 -2.66 11.62
N ASN A 142 0.66 -3.13 10.42
CA ASN A 142 1.84 -3.95 10.16
C ASN A 142 2.88 -3.16 9.34
N ALA A 143 4.02 -3.78 9.07
CA ALA A 143 5.08 -3.14 8.27
C ALA A 143 4.60 -2.73 6.87
N GLU A 144 3.75 -3.55 6.25
CA GLU A 144 3.17 -3.27 4.93
C GLU A 144 2.25 -2.03 4.96
N THR A 145 1.46 -1.83 6.02
CA THR A 145 0.58 -0.65 6.17
C THR A 145 1.38 0.65 6.06
N PHE A 146 2.50 0.74 6.79
CA PHE A 146 3.36 1.92 6.75
C PHE A 146 4.17 2.00 5.45
N ASP A 147 4.64 0.87 4.92
CA ASP A 147 5.40 0.85 3.66
C ASP A 147 4.59 1.39 2.48
N LEU A 148 3.30 1.05 2.40
CA LEU A 148 2.37 1.57 1.40
C LEU A 148 2.22 3.09 1.51
N ALA A 149 2.01 3.62 2.72
CA ALA A 149 1.88 5.06 2.95
C ALA A 149 3.18 5.83 2.65
N ILE A 150 4.33 5.29 3.06
CA ILE A 150 5.66 5.85 2.81
C ILE A 150 5.96 5.87 1.31
N ARG A 151 5.76 4.75 0.62
CA ARG A 151 5.97 4.66 -0.83
C ARG A 151 5.11 5.67 -1.57
N HIS A 152 3.86 5.78 -1.17
CA HIS A 152 2.94 6.73 -1.77
C HIS A 152 3.38 8.19 -1.59
N ALA A 153 3.75 8.58 -0.37
CA ALA A 153 4.27 9.93 -0.10
C ALA A 153 5.58 10.20 -0.86
N ALA A 154 6.47 9.21 -0.97
CA ALA A 154 7.71 9.30 -1.72
C ALA A 154 7.46 9.46 -3.23
N GLU A 155 6.51 8.70 -3.80
CA GLU A 155 6.12 8.81 -5.22
C GLU A 155 5.56 10.19 -5.56
N ALA A 156 4.88 10.86 -4.62
CA ALA A 156 4.41 12.23 -4.79
C ALA A 156 5.46 13.30 -4.45
N GLY A 157 6.65 12.91 -3.98
CA GLY A 157 7.69 13.84 -3.55
C GLY A 157 7.39 14.57 -2.23
N ASP A 158 6.42 14.10 -1.45
CA ASP A 158 6.07 14.69 -0.16
C ASP A 158 6.94 14.10 0.96
N LEU A 159 8.13 14.67 1.12
CA LEU A 159 9.10 14.26 2.14
C LEU A 159 8.58 14.48 3.57
N VAL A 160 7.69 15.45 3.78
CA VAL A 160 7.15 15.76 5.11
C VAL A 160 6.22 14.64 5.56
N ARG A 161 5.32 14.19 4.69
CA ARG A 161 4.48 13.02 4.99
C ARG A 161 5.30 11.74 5.12
N CYS A 162 6.25 11.54 4.22
CA CYS A 162 7.13 10.36 4.24
C CYS A 162 7.85 10.20 5.59
N THR A 163 8.51 11.27 6.06
CA THR A 163 9.18 11.28 7.38
C THR A 163 8.18 11.10 8.53
N GLY A 164 7.03 11.76 8.48
CA GLY A 164 5.97 11.58 9.48
C GLY A 164 5.45 10.14 9.58
N TYR A 165 5.32 9.43 8.46
CA TYR A 165 4.93 8.00 8.47
C TYR A 165 6.05 7.10 9.01
N VAL A 166 7.32 7.39 8.69
CA VAL A 166 8.47 6.66 9.25
C VAL A 166 8.53 6.83 10.78
N ASP A 167 8.35 8.05 11.28
CA ASP A 167 8.40 8.31 12.72
C ASP A 167 7.23 7.64 13.46
N LYS A 168 6.02 7.66 12.86
CA LYS A 168 4.89 6.88 13.35
C LYS A 168 5.20 5.38 13.34
N ALA A 169 5.76 4.82 12.27
CA ALA A 169 6.12 3.40 12.24
C ALA A 169 7.09 3.03 13.37
N LYS A 170 8.12 3.87 13.60
CA LYS A 170 9.08 3.70 14.69
C LYS A 170 8.43 3.76 16.08
N SER A 171 7.46 4.65 16.30
CA SER A 171 6.75 4.70 17.59
C SER A 171 5.94 3.44 17.88
N TYR A 172 5.58 2.67 16.84
CA TYR A 172 4.94 1.36 16.95
C TYR A 172 5.93 0.19 16.98
N GLY A 173 7.24 0.46 16.99
CA GLY A 173 8.29 -0.57 16.94
C GLY A 173 8.38 -1.29 15.60
N ILE A 174 7.83 -0.70 14.54
CA ILE A 174 7.82 -1.25 13.19
C ILE A 174 8.92 -0.58 12.37
N CYS A 175 9.75 -1.38 11.71
CA CYS A 175 10.76 -0.90 10.77
C CYS A 175 10.27 -1.17 9.34
N PRO A 176 9.72 -0.15 8.63
CA PRO A 176 9.30 -0.35 7.26
C PRO A 176 10.53 -0.62 6.38
N PRO A 177 10.45 -1.57 5.43
CA PRO A 177 11.59 -1.94 4.59
C PRO A 177 12.15 -0.75 3.79
N LEU A 178 11.29 0.16 3.33
CA LEU A 178 11.73 1.39 2.65
C LEU A 178 12.47 2.38 3.55
N ALA A 179 12.29 2.36 4.88
CA ALA A 179 13.06 3.23 5.78
C ALA A 179 14.55 2.86 5.78
N GLY A 180 14.91 1.61 5.48
CA GLY A 180 16.30 1.18 5.35
C GLY A 180 17.05 1.83 4.18
N TYR A 181 16.35 2.41 3.20
CA TYR A 181 16.95 3.13 2.08
C TYR A 181 17.05 4.65 2.32
N LEU A 182 16.33 5.17 3.32
CA LEU A 182 16.29 6.60 3.66
C LEU A 182 17.17 6.94 4.89
N CYS A 183 17.74 5.94 5.56
CA CYS A 183 18.72 6.08 6.63
C CYS A 183 20.14 5.87 6.08
#